data_AF-A0A1G9K7R4-F1
#
_entry.id   AF-A0A1G9K7R4-F1
#
_cell.length_a   1.000
_cell.length_b   1.000
_cell.length_c   1.000
_cell.angle_alpha   90.00
_cell.angle_beta   90.00
_cell.angle_gamma   90.00
#
_symmetry.space_group_name_H-M   'P 1'
#
loop_
_entity.id
_entity.type
_entity.pdbx_description
1 polymer ?
#
loop_
_entity_poly.entity_id
_entity_poly.type
_entity_poly.pdbx_seq_one_letter_code
_entity_poly.pdbx_strand_id
1 'polypeptide(L)'
;MAYFSILINENSNIPTVKAMMKDKRTDLDGEKQKRLLLRLVAEMSQTDTDLYYHPTSAIAQKLSEHVSKAPGLSSDERSLLTGLGWRDIQILLSMN
;
A
#
# COMPACT_ATOMS: atom_id res chain seq x y z
N MET A 1 23.69 -16.55 53.95
CA MET A 1 24.12 -17.58 53.00
C MET A 1 22.87 -18.14 52.31
N ALA A 2 22.87 -18.16 50.97
CA ALA A 2 21.82 -18.58 50.01
C ALA A 2 20.63 -17.60 49.84
N TYR A 3 20.60 -16.71 48.82
CA TYR A 3 20.30 -16.90 47.37
C TYR A 3 18.90 -17.52 47.15
N PHE A 4 18.03 -17.07 46.23
CA PHE A 4 17.85 -15.91 45.36
C PHE A 4 16.43 -16.09 44.77
N SER A 5 15.73 -14.99 44.57
CA SER A 5 14.57 -14.73 43.71
C SER A 5 13.88 -15.88 42.95
N ILE A 6 12.60 -16.04 43.31
CA ILE A 6 11.42 -16.38 42.49
C ILE A 6 11.72 -16.51 40.98
N LEU A 7 11.64 -17.74 40.48
CA LEU A 7 11.58 -18.08 39.06
C LEU A 7 10.27 -17.57 38.46
N ILE A 8 10.30 -16.36 37.91
CA ILE A 8 9.41 -15.95 36.83
C ILE A 8 9.92 -16.65 35.57
N ASN A 9 9.28 -17.76 35.19
CA ASN A 9 9.45 -18.33 33.86
C ASN A 9 8.37 -17.74 32.95
N GLU A 10 8.63 -16.54 32.46
CA GLU A 10 7.96 -15.89 31.33
C GLU A 10 8.21 -16.67 30.04
N ASN A 11 7.62 -17.86 29.90
CA ASN A 11 7.45 -18.51 28.61
C ASN A 11 6.11 -18.10 27.99
N SER A 12 5.91 -16.79 27.81
CA SER A 12 4.91 -16.26 26.88
C SER A 12 5.45 -16.39 25.46
N ASN A 13 5.39 -17.61 24.94
CA ASN A 13 5.60 -17.94 23.54
C ASN A 13 4.44 -17.38 22.69
N ILE A 14 4.39 -16.06 22.48
CA ILE A 14 3.46 -15.44 21.52
C ILE A 14 4.23 -14.73 20.38
N PRO A 15 4.93 -15.46 19.50
CA PRO A 15 5.35 -14.92 18.21
C PRO A 15 4.17 -14.76 17.22
N THR A 16 3.00 -15.32 17.49
CA THR A 16 1.93 -15.47 16.48
C THR A 16 1.02 -14.25 16.32
N VAL A 17 0.61 -13.59 17.41
CA VAL A 17 -0.37 -12.48 17.33
C VAL A 17 0.27 -11.22 16.74
N LYS A 18 1.55 -10.96 17.08
CA LYS A 18 2.30 -9.80 16.58
C LYS A 18 2.63 -9.93 15.08
N ALA A 19 2.88 -11.15 14.60
CA ALA A 19 3.07 -11.45 13.17
C ALA A 19 1.74 -11.33 12.40
N MET A 20 0.65 -11.95 12.90
CA MET A 20 -0.67 -11.88 12.25
C MET A 20 -1.24 -10.46 12.18
N MET A 21 -1.01 -9.61 13.19
CA MET A 21 -1.44 -8.20 13.14
C MET A 21 -0.64 -7.37 12.13
N LYS A 22 0.62 -7.73 11.88
CA LYS A 22 1.49 -7.02 10.92
C LYS A 22 1.16 -7.42 9.47
N ASP A 23 0.88 -8.70 9.23
CA ASP A 23 0.40 -9.18 7.93
C ASP A 23 -0.94 -8.54 7.55
N LYS A 24 -1.93 -8.59 8.46
CA LYS A 24 -3.25 -8.00 8.19
C LYS A 24 -3.22 -6.51 7.83
N ARG A 25 -2.29 -5.75 8.43
CA ARG A 25 -2.15 -4.31 8.14
C ARG A 25 -1.54 -4.08 6.75
N THR A 26 -0.56 -4.89 6.37
CA THR A 26 0.08 -4.83 5.05
C THR A 26 -0.92 -5.13 3.93
N ASP A 27 -1.77 -6.16 4.12
CA ASP A 27 -2.83 -6.49 3.17
C ASP A 27 -3.91 -5.41 3.08
N LEU A 28 -4.30 -4.83 4.22
CA LEU A 28 -5.27 -3.74 4.28
C LEU A 28 -4.78 -2.49 3.56
N ASP A 29 -3.51 -2.15 3.72
CA ASP A 29 -2.92 -0.99 3.06
C ASP A 29 -2.75 -1.24 1.56
N GLY A 30 -2.36 -2.46 1.15
CA GLY A 30 -2.29 -2.86 -0.26
C GLY A 30 -3.65 -2.79 -0.98
N GLU A 31 -4.72 -3.27 -0.34
CA GLU A 31 -6.09 -3.19 -0.89
C GLU A 31 -6.58 -1.74 -1.00
N LYS A 32 -6.29 -0.89 0.01
CA LYS A 32 -6.60 0.54 -0.04
C LYS A 32 -5.83 1.24 -1.16
N GLN A 33 -4.53 0.97 -1.28
CA GLN A 33 -3.69 1.49 -2.36
C GLN A 33 -4.25 1.08 -3.72
N LYS A 34 -4.58 -0.20 -3.90
CA LYS A 34 -5.18 -0.71 -5.15
C LYS A 34 -6.48 0.01 -5.50
N ARG A 35 -7.42 0.15 -4.54
CA ARG A 35 -8.68 0.86 -4.77
C ARG A 35 -8.48 2.32 -5.15
N LEU A 36 -7.54 2.99 -4.49
CA LEU A 36 -7.21 4.38 -4.79
C LEU A 36 -6.60 4.51 -6.19
N LEU A 37 -5.69 3.61 -6.58
CA LEU A 37 -5.10 3.59 -7.92
C LEU A 37 -6.17 3.34 -8.99
N LEU A 38 -7.09 2.39 -8.79
CA LEU A 38 -8.19 2.12 -9.72
C LEU A 38 -9.13 3.31 -9.88
N ARG A 39 -9.45 4.00 -8.77
CA ARG A 39 -10.24 5.23 -8.81
C ARG A 39 -9.53 6.32 -9.61
N LEU A 40 -8.24 6.56 -9.36
CA LEU A 40 -7.46 7.56 -10.10
C LEU A 40 -7.35 7.22 -11.59
N VAL A 41 -7.16 5.94 -11.94
CA VAL A 41 -7.19 5.50 -13.35
C VAL A 41 -8.55 5.75 -13.99
N ALA A 42 -9.65 5.51 -13.27
CA ALA A 42 -11.00 5.81 -13.75
C ALA A 42 -11.26 7.31 -13.91
N GLU A 43 -10.76 8.15 -12.99
CA GLU A 43 -10.83 9.61 -13.13
C GLU A 43 -10.01 10.08 -14.34
N MET A 44 -8.80 9.54 -14.52
CA MET A 44 -7.97 9.85 -15.67
C MET A 44 -8.60 9.38 -16.98
N SER A 45 -9.24 8.21 -17.03
CA SER A 45 -9.88 7.70 -18.25
C SER A 45 -11.13 8.49 -18.66
N GLN A 46 -11.77 9.20 -17.72
CA GLN A 46 -12.83 10.16 -18.05
C GLN A 46 -12.28 11.39 -18.78
N THR A 47 -11.04 11.78 -18.50
CA THR A 47 -10.38 12.95 -19.12
C THR A 47 -9.51 12.61 -20.33
N ASP A 48 -8.98 11.39 -20.40
CA ASP A 48 -8.08 10.88 -21.43
C ASP A 48 -8.64 9.54 -21.92
N THR A 49 -9.50 9.59 -22.95
CA THR A 49 -10.16 8.40 -23.53
C THR A 49 -9.17 7.40 -24.10
N ASP A 50 -7.95 7.84 -24.44
CA ASP A 50 -6.91 7.00 -25.00
C ASP A 50 -6.21 6.14 -23.94
N LEU A 51 -6.38 6.47 -22.65
CA LEU A 51 -5.69 5.81 -21.53
C LEU A 51 -5.91 4.30 -21.49
N TYR A 52 -7.08 3.81 -21.90
CA TYR A 52 -7.39 2.37 -21.94
C TYR A 52 -6.60 1.59 -23.00
N TYR A 53 -6.09 2.26 -24.03
CA TYR A 53 -5.28 1.65 -25.09
C TYR A 53 -3.78 1.70 -24.78
N HIS A 54 -3.39 2.35 -23.69
CA HIS A 54 -2.01 2.44 -23.28
C HIS A 54 -1.56 1.18 -22.51
N PRO A 55 -0.28 0.79 -22.64
CA PRO A 55 0.26 -0.29 -21.83
C PRO A 55 0.25 0.11 -20.35
N THR A 56 0.07 -0.88 -19.46
CA THR A 56 0.01 -0.68 -18.00
C THR A 56 1.21 0.09 -17.45
N SER A 57 2.40 -0.09 -18.04
CA SER A 57 3.61 0.65 -17.69
C SER A 57 3.49 2.16 -17.98
N ALA A 58 2.91 2.54 -19.12
CA ALA A 58 2.67 3.94 -19.47
C ALA A 58 1.58 4.56 -18.58
N ILE A 59 0.53 3.80 -18.27
CA ILE A 59 -0.52 4.22 -17.31
C ILE A 59 0.10 4.45 -15.94
N ALA A 60 0.90 3.51 -15.43
CA ALA A 60 1.57 3.62 -14.13
C ALA A 60 2.50 4.83 -14.04
N GLN A 61 3.25 5.13 -15.12
CA GLN A 61 4.10 6.32 -15.17
C GLN A 61 3.27 7.60 -15.11
N LYS A 62 2.27 7.75 -15.99
CA LYS A 62 1.34 8.89 -16.00
C LYS A 62 0.65 9.06 -14.63
N LEU A 63 0.24 7.97 -14.01
CA LEU A 63 -0.43 7.95 -12.71
C LEU A 63 0.51 8.41 -11.59
N SER A 64 1.77 7.95 -11.58
CA SER A 64 2.76 8.39 -10.58
C SER A 64 3.04 9.90 -10.67
N GLU A 65 3.07 10.44 -11.89
CA GLU A 65 3.20 11.87 -12.11
C GLU A 65 1.94 12.62 -11.67
N HIS A 66 0.77 12.06 -11.96
CA HIS A 66 -0.52 12.63 -11.54
C HIS A 66 -0.64 12.69 -10.01
N VAL A 67 -0.26 11.62 -9.31
CA VAL A 67 -0.21 11.54 -7.83
C VAL A 67 0.80 12.54 -7.26
N SER A 68 1.95 12.71 -7.91
CA SER A 68 2.97 13.67 -7.47
C SER A 68 2.51 15.13 -7.62
N LYS A 69 1.71 15.42 -8.65
CA LYS A 69 1.15 16.74 -8.95
C LYS A 69 -0.20 17.01 -8.28
N ALA A 70 -0.81 16.00 -7.68
CA ALA A 70 -2.25 15.94 -7.40
C ALA A 70 -2.83 17.14 -6.65
N PRO A 71 -3.76 17.90 -7.27
CA PRO A 71 -4.54 18.95 -6.61
C PRO A 71 -5.82 18.44 -5.90
N GLY A 72 -5.99 17.12 -5.70
CA GLY A 72 -7.22 16.54 -5.12
C GLY A 72 -7.04 15.33 -4.19
N LEU A 73 -5.81 14.89 -3.92
CA LEU A 73 -5.53 13.82 -2.97
C LEU A 73 -5.52 14.37 -1.54
N SER A 74 -6.22 13.71 -0.62
CA SER A 74 -6.10 14.02 0.80
C SER A 74 -4.70 13.66 1.32
N SER A 75 -4.31 14.25 2.46
CA SER A 75 -3.01 13.96 3.09
C SER A 75 -2.80 12.46 3.34
N ASP A 76 -3.84 11.75 3.74
CA ASP A 76 -3.79 10.32 4.05
C ASP A 76 -3.62 9.47 2.78
N GLU A 77 -4.38 9.78 1.72
CA GLU A 77 -4.25 9.11 0.42
C GLU A 77 -2.88 9.38 -0.21
N ARG A 78 -2.40 10.62 -0.09
CA ARG A 78 -1.06 10.98 -0.55
C ARG A 78 -0.03 10.16 0.21
N SER A 79 -0.11 10.08 1.54
CA SER A 79 0.80 9.28 2.36
C SER A 79 0.77 7.79 2.00
N LEU A 80 -0.39 7.24 1.65
CA LEU A 80 -0.54 5.86 1.18
C LEU A 80 0.16 5.62 -0.16
N LEU A 81 0.18 6.62 -1.05
CA LEU A 81 0.80 6.52 -2.38
C LEU A 81 2.24 7.03 -2.46
N THR A 82 2.70 7.86 -1.50
CA THR A 82 4.05 8.46 -1.58
C THR A 82 5.16 7.41 -1.48
N GLY A 83 4.87 6.28 -0.81
CA GLY A 83 5.78 5.15 -0.72
C GLY A 83 5.76 4.21 -1.93
N LEU A 84 4.82 4.40 -2.87
CA LEU A 84 4.69 3.56 -4.05
C LEU A 84 5.42 4.21 -5.24
N GLY A 85 6.45 3.53 -5.73
CA GLY A 85 7.08 3.90 -6.98
C GLY A 85 6.22 3.52 -8.18
N TRP A 86 6.55 4.07 -9.35
CA TRP A 86 5.87 3.71 -10.60
C TRP A 86 5.88 2.19 -10.89
N ARG A 87 6.95 1.48 -10.47
CA ARG A 87 7.03 0.02 -10.57
C ARG A 87 6.03 -0.70 -9.68
N ASP A 88 5.86 -0.23 -8.45
CA ASP A 88 4.92 -0.82 -7.50
C ASP A 88 3.48 -0.60 -7.99
N ILE A 89 3.19 0.61 -8.49
CA ILE A 89 1.93 0.94 -9.15
C ILE A 89 1.69 0.01 -10.34
N GLN A 90 2.69 -0.21 -11.20
CA GLN A 90 2.57 -1.12 -12.34
C GLN A 90 2.26 -2.55 -11.87
N ILE A 91 2.97 -3.05 -10.86
CA ILE A 91 2.73 -4.40 -10.31
C ILE A 91 1.30 -4.50 -9.76
N LEU A 92 0.86 -3.53 -8.96
CA LEU A 92 -0.48 -3.49 -8.40
C LEU A 92 -1.58 -3.44 -9.48
N LEU A 93 -1.32 -2.75 -10.60
CA LEU A 93 -2.23 -2.71 -11.75
C LEU A 93 -2.20 -4.01 -12.58
N SER A 94 -1.05 -4.68 -12.68
CA SER A 94 -0.87 -5.93 -13.43
C SER A 94 -1.33 -7.17 -12.68
N MET A 95 -1.48 -7.11 -11.36
CA MET A 95 -2.01 -8.20 -10.53
C MET A 95 -3.55 -8.27 -10.52
N ASN A 96 -4.20 -7.76 -11.56
CA ASN A 96 -5.65 -7.69 -11.69
C ASN A 96 -6.19 -8.58 -12.81
#